data_AF-A0A1X1ES86-F1
#
_entry.id   AF-A0A1X1ES86-F1
#
_cell.length_a   1.000
_cell.length_b   1.000
_cell.length_c   1.000
_cell.angle_alpha   90.00
_cell.angle_beta   90.00
_cell.angle_gamma   90.00
#
_symmetry.space_group_name_H-M   'P 1'
#
loop_
_entity.id
_entity.type
_entity.pdbx_description
1 polymer ?
#
loop_
_entity_poly.entity_id
_entity_poly.type
_entity_poly.pdbx_seq_one_letter_code
_entity_poly.pdbx_strand_id
1 'polypeptide(L)'
;MKRPFKIATSIIAILVVVLTGVIAYYWPIIEPGFDGSAHYTEQETRLYEHFTPDILKKMPRISDRYEFAFYNVSGPESQGYTVTFHDTTDTSKISAYLASLGYSKHNDCVVSGDCWRGKNPEVTVTVGTIAQNKDVLVSVVYTHQY
;
A
#
# COMPACT_ATOMS: atom_id res chain seq x y z
N MET A 1 38.12 30.49 27.74
CA MET A 1 36.95 30.39 26.83
C MET A 1 36.91 29.17 25.90
N LYS A 2 37.95 28.32 25.76
CA LYS A 2 37.97 27.24 24.74
C LYS A 2 37.21 25.94 25.11
N ARG A 3 37.00 25.65 26.40
CA ARG A 3 36.31 24.42 26.87
C ARG A 3 34.79 24.38 26.56
N PRO A 4 33.99 25.43 26.84
CA PRO A 4 32.54 25.39 26.54
C PRO A 4 32.27 25.33 25.03
N PHE A 5 33.12 26.00 24.22
CA PHE A 5 33.01 25.98 22.76
C PHE A 5 33.22 24.58 22.17
N LYS A 6 34.24 23.83 22.62
CA LYS A 6 34.50 22.46 22.17
C LYS A 6 33.39 21.47 22.54
N ILE A 7 32.78 21.67 23.72
CA ILE A 7 31.65 20.83 24.19
C ILE A 7 30.41 21.11 23.33
N ALA A 8 30.09 22.37 23.07
CA ALA A 8 28.97 22.75 22.20
C ALA A 8 29.14 22.21 20.76
N THR A 9 30.34 22.31 20.18
CA THR A 9 30.62 21.75 18.85
C THR A 9 30.48 20.22 18.83
N SER A 10 30.92 19.50 19.87
CA SER A 10 30.73 18.04 19.95
C SER A 10 29.27 17.64 20.06
N ILE A 11 28.46 18.37 20.83
CA ILE A 11 27.02 18.09 20.96
C ILE A 11 26.32 18.30 19.61
N ILE A 12 26.63 19.39 18.90
CA ILE A 12 26.06 19.65 17.57
C ILE A 12 26.46 18.54 16.58
N ALA A 13 27.73 18.11 16.58
CA ALA A 13 28.17 17.03 15.70
C ALA A 13 27.43 15.71 15.98
N ILE A 14 27.24 15.36 17.26
CA ILE A 14 26.46 14.17 17.66
C ILE A 14 25.00 14.30 17.19
N LEU A 15 24.38 15.46 17.40
CA LEU A 15 23.01 15.70 16.96
C LEU A 15 22.86 15.55 15.44
N VAL A 16 23.82 16.08 14.66
CA VAL A 16 23.82 15.94 13.21
C VAL A 16 23.94 14.47 12.80
N VAL A 17 24.84 13.69 13.42
CA VAL A 17 25.00 12.26 13.13
C VAL A 17 23.74 11.46 13.48
N VAL A 18 23.09 11.78 14.60
CA VAL A 18 21.83 11.16 14.99
C VAL A 18 20.74 11.49 13.98
N LEU A 19 20.60 12.76 13.60
CA LEU A 19 19.60 13.20 12.63
C LEU A 19 19.81 12.55 11.25
N THR A 20 21.03 12.51 10.74
CA THR A 20 21.33 11.85 9.46
C THR A 20 21.07 10.35 9.51
N GLY A 21 21.39 9.69 10.63
CA GLY A 21 21.07 8.28 10.85
C GLY A 21 19.57 8.01 10.83
N VAL A 22 18.76 8.86 11.48
CA VAL A 22 17.29 8.75 11.47
C VAL A 22 16.74 8.96 10.06
N ILE A 23 17.19 9.99 9.35
CA ILE A 23 16.73 10.26 7.98
C ILE A 23 17.08 9.09 7.06
N ALA A 24 18.32 8.60 7.10
CA ALA A 24 18.76 7.46 6.29
C ALA A 24 17.96 6.18 6.60
N TYR A 25 17.54 5.99 7.86
CA TYR A 25 16.71 4.86 8.25
C TYR A 25 15.30 4.94 7.64
N TYR A 26 14.66 6.10 7.68
CA TYR A 26 13.29 6.26 7.14
C TYR A 26 13.25 6.56 5.64
N TRP A 27 14.39 6.89 5.02
CA TRP A 27 14.50 7.24 3.61
C TRP A 27 13.76 6.29 2.65
N PRO A 28 13.86 4.95 2.79
CA PRO A 28 13.18 4.02 1.88
C PRO A 28 11.66 4.13 1.88
N ILE A 29 11.04 4.65 2.96
CA ILE A 29 9.59 4.87 3.06
C ILE A 29 9.23 6.28 2.55
N ILE A 30 10.10 7.25 2.82
CA ILE A 30 9.88 8.66 2.52
C ILE A 30 9.96 8.93 1.02
N GLU A 31 10.99 8.40 0.35
CA GLU A 31 11.24 8.66 -1.08
C GLU A 31 10.04 8.29 -1.97
N PRO A 32 9.46 7.08 -1.88
CA PRO A 32 8.31 6.75 -2.71
C PRO A 32 7.04 7.53 -2.35
N GLY A 33 6.93 7.97 -1.08
CA GLY A 33 5.87 8.88 -0.65
C GLY A 33 5.91 10.23 -1.38
N PHE A 34 7.10 10.72 -1.73
CA PHE A 34 7.28 11.91 -2.56
C PHE A 34 7.01 11.66 -4.04
N ASP A 35 7.39 10.48 -4.55
CA ASP A 35 7.08 10.07 -5.94
C ASP A 35 5.57 9.81 -6.13
N GLY A 36 4.84 9.64 -5.03
CA GLY A 36 3.41 9.42 -5.02
C GLY A 36 2.99 8.01 -5.44
N SER A 37 3.94 7.09 -5.61
CA SER A 37 3.67 5.68 -5.85
C SER A 37 4.88 4.79 -5.57
N ALA A 38 4.66 3.50 -5.34
CA ALA A 38 5.71 2.50 -5.28
C ALA A 38 5.18 1.12 -5.66
N HIS A 39 6.03 0.30 -6.28
CA HIS A 39 5.85 -1.15 -6.39
C HIS A 39 6.80 -1.83 -5.41
N TYR A 40 6.33 -2.85 -4.71
CA TYR A 40 7.09 -3.54 -3.67
C TYR A 40 6.56 -4.94 -3.37
N THR A 41 7.34 -5.72 -2.65
CA THR A 41 7.08 -7.11 -2.26
C THR A 41 7.05 -7.26 -0.73
N GLU A 42 6.66 -8.42 -0.23
CA GLU A 42 6.72 -8.72 1.22
C GLU A 42 8.17 -8.70 1.77
N GLN A 43 9.18 -8.87 0.90
CA GLN A 43 10.60 -8.81 1.29
C GLN A 43 11.02 -7.38 1.66
N GLU A 44 10.36 -6.37 1.07
CA GLU A 44 10.58 -4.96 1.37
C GLU A 44 9.74 -4.55 2.59
N THR A 45 10.04 -5.20 3.72
CA THR A 45 9.29 -5.14 4.98
C THR A 45 8.84 -3.72 5.39
N ARG A 46 9.70 -2.71 5.26
CA ARG A 46 9.36 -1.32 5.59
C ARG A 46 8.25 -0.74 4.71
N LEU A 47 8.31 -0.99 3.39
CA LEU A 47 7.28 -0.55 2.45
C LEU A 47 6.00 -1.34 2.68
N TYR A 48 6.13 -2.67 2.83
CA TYR A 48 5.00 -3.56 3.06
C TYR A 48 4.25 -3.24 4.36
N GLU A 49 4.96 -3.00 5.45
CA GLU A 49 4.36 -2.66 6.74
C GLU A 49 3.63 -1.31 6.68
N HIS A 50 4.21 -0.33 6.00
CA HIS A 50 3.70 1.04 5.95
C HIS A 50 2.57 1.22 4.94
N PHE A 51 2.72 0.69 3.72
CA PHE A 51 1.82 0.97 2.59
C PHE A 51 0.83 -0.16 2.28
N THR A 52 0.85 -1.31 2.96
CA THR A 52 -0.12 -2.38 2.69
C THR A 52 -1.23 -2.41 3.75
N PRO A 53 -2.49 -2.16 3.38
CA PRO A 53 -3.63 -2.33 4.28
C PRO A 53 -3.81 -3.78 4.74
N ASP A 54 -4.36 -3.97 5.93
CA ASP A 54 -4.59 -5.29 6.54
C ASP A 54 -5.37 -6.26 5.65
N ILE A 55 -6.35 -5.75 4.90
CA ILE A 55 -7.15 -6.54 3.97
C ILE A 55 -6.28 -7.16 2.86
N LEU A 56 -5.25 -6.46 2.40
CA LEU A 56 -4.30 -6.95 1.40
C LEU A 56 -3.22 -7.83 2.04
N LYS A 57 -2.73 -7.50 3.25
CA LYS A 57 -1.77 -8.34 4.00
C LYS A 57 -2.31 -9.75 4.27
N LYS A 58 -3.62 -9.87 4.53
CA LYS A 58 -4.31 -11.14 4.82
C LYS A 58 -4.94 -11.79 3.59
N MET A 59 -4.85 -11.15 2.42
CA MET A 59 -5.41 -11.68 1.16
C MET A 59 -4.81 -13.06 0.84
N PRO A 60 -5.60 -14.05 0.38
CA PRO A 60 -5.05 -15.32 -0.07
C PRO A 60 -4.12 -15.11 -1.27
N ARG A 61 -2.94 -15.74 -1.25
CA ARG A 61 -1.98 -15.70 -2.34
C ARG A 61 -2.45 -16.69 -3.40
N ILE A 62 -3.03 -16.17 -4.49
CA ILE A 62 -3.62 -16.99 -5.57
C ILE A 62 -2.63 -17.29 -6.70
N SER A 63 -1.41 -16.76 -6.60
CA SER A 63 -0.27 -17.02 -7.48
C SER A 63 1.02 -16.92 -6.68
N ASP A 64 2.06 -17.63 -7.12
CA ASP A 64 3.42 -17.53 -6.56
C ASP A 64 4.10 -16.21 -6.94
N ARG A 65 3.69 -15.59 -8.06
CA ARG A 65 4.21 -14.30 -8.50
C ARG A 65 3.17 -13.22 -8.27
N TYR A 66 3.47 -12.32 -7.34
CA TYR A 66 2.62 -11.18 -7.02
C TYR A 66 3.45 -10.01 -6.52
N GLU A 67 2.90 -8.82 -6.66
CA GLU A 67 3.48 -7.57 -6.17
C GLU A 67 2.40 -6.67 -5.57
N PHE A 68 2.81 -5.80 -4.67
CA PHE A 68 1.96 -4.75 -4.11
C PHE A 68 2.35 -3.41 -4.72
N ALA A 69 1.38 -2.51 -4.74
CA ALA A 69 1.67 -1.12 -5.01
C ALA A 69 0.80 -0.19 -4.17
N PHE A 70 1.28 1.05 -4.03
CA PHE A 70 0.41 2.16 -3.63
C PHE A 70 0.56 3.28 -4.65
N TYR A 71 -0.47 4.11 -4.74
CA TYR A 71 -0.44 5.33 -5.52
C TYR A 71 -1.35 6.38 -4.88
N ASN A 72 -0.86 7.61 -4.82
CA ASN A 72 -1.66 8.78 -4.50
C ASN A 72 -2.46 9.16 -5.76
N VAL A 73 -3.78 9.24 -5.64
CA VAL A 73 -4.62 9.71 -6.74
C VAL A 73 -4.86 11.21 -6.55
N SER A 74 -4.69 11.99 -7.61
CA SER A 74 -5.12 13.39 -7.61
C SER A 74 -6.64 13.45 -7.62
N GLY A 75 -7.28 13.70 -6.47
CA GLY A 75 -8.76 13.75 -6.37
C GLY A 75 -9.28 13.55 -4.94
N PRO A 76 -10.61 13.46 -4.74
CA PRO A 76 -11.22 13.21 -3.43
C PRO A 76 -10.93 11.79 -2.89
N GLU A 77 -10.52 10.86 -3.74
CA GLU A 77 -9.95 9.58 -3.32
C GLU A 77 -8.46 9.78 -3.06
N SER A 78 -8.06 9.72 -1.80
CA SER A 78 -6.74 10.20 -1.37
C SER A 78 -5.62 9.21 -1.67
N GLN A 79 -5.91 7.90 -1.61
CA GLN A 79 -4.90 6.83 -1.68
C GLN A 79 -5.50 5.52 -2.22
N GLY A 80 -4.83 4.91 -3.19
CA GLY A 80 -5.14 3.58 -3.70
C GLY A 80 -4.03 2.58 -3.37
N TYR A 81 -4.43 1.37 -2.99
CA TYR A 81 -3.52 0.27 -2.65
C TYR A 81 -3.87 -0.96 -3.46
N THR A 82 -2.87 -1.65 -4.01
CA THR A 82 -3.11 -2.82 -4.84
C THR A 82 -2.25 -4.02 -4.48
N VAL A 83 -2.76 -5.20 -4.83
CA VAL A 83 -1.97 -6.40 -5.07
C VAL A 83 -2.30 -6.92 -6.46
N THR A 84 -1.26 -7.22 -7.24
CA THR A 84 -1.37 -7.82 -8.57
C THR A 84 -0.87 -9.25 -8.48
N PHE A 85 -1.72 -10.22 -8.80
CA PHE A 85 -1.35 -11.63 -8.93
C PHE A 85 -1.16 -11.95 -10.40
N HIS A 86 -0.01 -12.49 -10.76
CA HIS A 86 0.33 -12.82 -12.14
C HIS A 86 0.06 -14.28 -12.47
N ASP A 87 -0.01 -14.62 -13.76
CA ASP A 87 -0.24 -15.99 -14.26
C ASP A 87 -1.53 -16.66 -13.75
N THR A 88 -2.54 -15.89 -13.37
CA THR A 88 -3.82 -16.40 -12.86
C THR A 88 -4.99 -15.53 -13.30
N THR A 89 -6.16 -16.16 -13.43
CA THR A 89 -7.45 -15.48 -13.62
C THR A 89 -8.50 -15.97 -12.61
N ASP A 90 -8.11 -16.86 -11.68
CA ASP A 90 -9.01 -17.44 -10.69
C ASP A 90 -9.14 -16.51 -9.47
N THR A 91 -10.31 -15.89 -9.34
CA THR A 91 -10.65 -14.96 -8.25
C THR A 91 -11.49 -15.62 -7.15
N SER A 92 -11.71 -16.94 -7.20
CA SER A 92 -12.61 -17.65 -6.28
C SER A 92 -12.20 -17.52 -4.82
N LYS A 93 -10.89 -17.70 -4.52
CA LYS A 93 -10.34 -17.55 -3.17
C LYS A 93 -10.44 -16.11 -2.66
N ILE A 94 -10.23 -15.12 -3.52
CA ILE A 94 -10.38 -13.70 -3.18
C ILE A 94 -11.86 -13.41 -2.84
N SER A 95 -12.77 -13.90 -3.67
CA SER A 95 -14.22 -13.73 -3.47
C SER A 95 -14.68 -14.35 -2.15
N ALA A 96 -14.22 -15.57 -1.85
CA ALA A 96 -14.51 -16.25 -0.58
C ALA A 96 -13.94 -15.49 0.63
N TYR A 97 -12.72 -14.96 0.50
CA TYR A 97 -12.09 -14.16 1.54
C TYR A 97 -12.86 -12.86 1.81
N LEU A 98 -13.22 -12.09 0.78
CA LEU A 98 -13.99 -10.86 0.93
C LEU A 98 -15.38 -11.13 1.54
N ALA A 99 -16.07 -12.17 1.08
CA ALA A 99 -17.33 -12.61 1.66
C ALA A 99 -17.18 -12.99 3.15
N SER A 100 -16.08 -13.65 3.54
CA SER A 100 -15.82 -14.02 4.94
C SER A 100 -15.62 -12.81 5.86
N LEU A 101 -15.19 -11.67 5.30
CA LEU A 101 -15.08 -10.39 5.98
C LEU A 101 -16.39 -9.58 5.98
N GLY A 102 -17.47 -10.12 5.41
CA GLY A 102 -18.77 -9.45 5.31
C GLY A 102 -18.88 -8.44 4.18
N TYR A 103 -17.99 -8.49 3.18
CA TYR A 103 -18.15 -7.73 1.95
C TYR A 103 -19.15 -8.42 1.03
N SER A 104 -19.95 -7.61 0.34
CA SER A 104 -20.89 -8.08 -0.68
C SER A 104 -20.50 -7.55 -2.05
N LYS A 105 -20.69 -8.36 -3.08
CA LYS A 105 -20.43 -7.98 -4.47
C LYS A 105 -21.53 -7.03 -4.96
N HIS A 106 -21.14 -5.93 -5.60
CA HIS A 106 -22.02 -4.95 -6.23
C HIS A 106 -21.71 -4.87 -7.73
N ASN A 107 -22.76 -4.73 -8.54
CA ASN A 107 -22.64 -4.65 -10.00
C ASN A 107 -22.29 -3.23 -10.51
N ASP A 108 -22.40 -2.22 -9.65
CA ASP A 108 -22.17 -0.82 -10.01
C ASP A 108 -20.74 -0.38 -9.64
N CYS A 109 -19.78 -0.86 -10.45
CA CYS A 109 -18.41 -0.35 -10.42
C CYS A 109 -18.24 0.85 -11.35
N VAL A 110 -17.45 1.83 -10.91
CA VAL A 110 -16.98 2.93 -11.77
C VAL A 110 -15.95 2.44 -12.79
N VAL A 111 -15.23 1.36 -12.47
CA VAL A 111 -14.18 0.75 -13.30
C VAL A 111 -14.51 -0.72 -13.63
N SER A 112 -13.92 -1.26 -14.69
CA SER A 112 -14.14 -2.67 -15.06
C SER A 112 -13.64 -3.63 -13.97
N GLY A 113 -14.53 -4.49 -13.46
CA GLY A 113 -14.22 -5.48 -12.42
C GLY A 113 -15.43 -5.78 -11.52
N ASP A 114 -15.17 -6.56 -10.48
CA ASP A 114 -16.13 -6.86 -9.41
C ASP A 114 -15.88 -5.94 -8.21
N CYS A 115 -16.87 -5.12 -7.84
CA CYS A 115 -16.76 -4.23 -6.69
C CYS A 115 -17.34 -4.91 -5.46
N TRP A 116 -16.66 -4.72 -4.35
CA TRP A 116 -17.01 -5.28 -3.06
C TRP A 116 -17.10 -4.15 -2.06
N ARG A 117 -18.25 -4.05 -1.37
CA ARG A 117 -18.46 -3.09 -0.30
C ARG A 117 -18.79 -3.84 0.99
N GLY A 118 -18.14 -3.41 2.06
CA GLY A 118 -18.38 -3.93 3.41
C GLY A 118 -19.36 -3.04 4.17
N LYS A 119 -19.33 -3.14 5.51
CA LYS A 119 -20.10 -2.25 6.39
C LYS A 119 -19.62 -0.80 6.36
N ASN A 120 -18.33 -0.59 6.09
CA ASN A 120 -17.79 0.75 5.92
C ASN A 120 -17.98 1.20 4.45
N PRO A 121 -18.85 2.18 4.17
CA PRO A 121 -19.08 2.65 2.81
C PRO A 121 -17.88 3.41 2.21
N GLU A 122 -16.92 3.84 3.03
CA GLU A 122 -15.72 4.56 2.58
C GLU A 122 -14.65 3.63 1.99
N VAL A 123 -14.79 2.31 2.16
CA VAL A 123 -13.82 1.33 1.64
C VAL A 123 -14.46 0.54 0.52
N THR A 124 -13.95 0.74 -0.70
CA THR A 124 -14.32 -0.08 -1.86
C THR A 124 -13.14 -0.98 -2.24
N VAL A 125 -13.42 -2.26 -2.42
CA VAL A 125 -12.46 -3.23 -2.94
C VAL A 125 -12.87 -3.63 -4.34
N THR A 126 -12.00 -3.45 -5.32
CA THR A 126 -12.25 -3.84 -6.71
C THR A 126 -11.37 -5.03 -7.06
N VAL A 127 -11.96 -6.08 -7.61
CA VAL A 127 -11.25 -7.26 -8.13
C VAL A 127 -11.42 -7.29 -9.65
N GLY A 128 -10.34 -7.04 -10.38
CA GLY A 128 -10.32 -7.02 -11.84
C GLY A 128 -9.41 -8.09 -12.41
N THR A 129 -9.79 -8.66 -13.55
CA THR A 129 -8.96 -9.62 -14.29
C THR A 129 -8.49 -9.00 -15.61
N ILE A 130 -7.18 -8.96 -15.82
CA ILE A 130 -6.56 -8.49 -17.06
C ILE A 130 -6.24 -9.72 -17.91
N ALA A 131 -7.21 -10.14 -18.73
CA ALA A 131 -7.16 -11.39 -19.48
C ALA A 131 -5.95 -11.52 -20.43
N GLN A 132 -5.46 -10.39 -20.95
CA GLN A 132 -4.33 -10.35 -21.89
C GLN A 132 -3.03 -10.89 -21.27
N ASN A 133 -2.79 -10.57 -19.99
CA ASN A 133 -1.58 -10.95 -19.27
C ASN A 133 -1.81 -12.09 -18.25
N LYS A 134 -3.07 -12.52 -18.08
CA LYS A 134 -3.49 -13.40 -16.98
C LYS A 134 -3.08 -12.81 -15.63
N ASP A 135 -3.45 -11.55 -15.42
CA ASP A 135 -3.27 -10.90 -14.12
C ASP A 135 -4.62 -10.73 -13.42
N VAL A 136 -4.62 -10.87 -12.11
CA VAL A 136 -5.71 -10.44 -11.22
C VAL A 136 -5.22 -9.26 -10.40
N LEU A 137 -5.87 -8.12 -10.56
CA LEU A 137 -5.63 -6.92 -9.77
C LEU A 137 -6.68 -6.82 -8.67
N VAL A 138 -6.26 -6.69 -7.42
CA VAL A 138 -7.12 -6.29 -6.32
C VAL A 138 -6.73 -4.90 -5.89
N SER A 139 -7.67 -3.95 -5.95
CA SER A 139 -7.48 -2.56 -5.53
C SER A 139 -8.35 -2.25 -4.31
N VAL A 140 -7.81 -1.52 -3.35
CA VAL A 140 -8.50 -0.99 -2.18
C VAL A 140 -8.40 0.51 -2.24
N VAL A 141 -9.56 1.17 -2.25
CA VAL A 141 -9.66 2.62 -2.32
C VAL A 141 -10.48 3.13 -1.16
N TYR A 142 -9.97 4.20 -0.55
CA TYR A 142 -10.63 4.92 0.54
C TYR A 142 -11.21 6.22 -0.01
N THR A 143 -12.54 6.31 -0.09
CA THR A 143 -13.24 7.52 -0.51
C THR A 143 -13.51 8.37 0.75
N HIS A 144 -12.83 9.51 0.89
CA HIS A 144 -13.22 10.46 1.94
C HIS A 144 -14.51 11.18 1.52
N GLN A 145 -15.57 11.06 2.32
CA GLN A 145 -16.71 11.96 2.20
C GLN A 145 -16.38 13.26 2.94
N TYR A 146 -16.32 14.37 2.20
CA TYR A 146 -16.22 15.72 2.74
C TYR A 146 -17.52 16.14 3.43
#